data_AF-X1SVG3-F1
#
_entry.id   AF-X1SVG3-F1
#
_cell.length_a   1.000
_cell.length_b   1.000
_cell.length_c   1.000
_cell.angle_alpha   90.00
_cell.angle_beta   90.00
_cell.angle_gamma   90.00
#
_symmetry.space_group_name_H-M   'P 1'
#
loop_
_entity.id
_entity.type
_entity.pdbx_description
1 polymer ?
#
loop_
_entity_poly.entity_id
_entity_poly.type
_entity_poly.pdbx_seq_one_letter_code
_entity_poly.pdbx_strand_id
1 'polypeptide(L)'
;DLFKKCSNILIATNKLKVDIEGVFKKLEEKGINEKDLKKILELTLEYNVNLYKVIIDTFGQDKKTRSAIKEILSEIDAVFNDYDKFKEEELKVF
;
A
#
# COMPACT_ATOMS: atom_id res chain seq x y z
N ASP A 1 20.60 15.78 -17.46
CA ASP A 1 21.60 14.82 -16.97
C ASP A 1 20.90 13.50 -16.63
N LEU A 2 21.17 12.43 -17.40
CA LEU A 2 20.52 11.13 -17.28
C LEU A 2 20.92 10.41 -15.98
N PHE A 3 22.16 10.58 -15.55
CA PHE A 3 22.70 9.94 -14.34
C PHE A 3 21.96 10.41 -13.07
N LYS A 4 21.65 11.71 -12.99
CA LYS A 4 20.87 12.29 -11.90
C LYS A 4 19.45 11.73 -11.85
N LYS A 5 18.79 11.60 -13.01
CA LYS A 5 17.45 11.01 -13.11
C LYS A 5 17.44 9.54 -12.67
N CYS A 6 18.39 8.73 -13.15
CA CYS A 6 18.49 7.32 -12.75
C CYS A 6 18.76 7.17 -11.24
N SER A 7 19.61 8.02 -10.67
CA SER A 7 19.89 8.03 -9.23
C SER A 7 18.63 8.38 -8.41
N ASN A 8 17.87 9.39 -8.84
CA ASN A 8 16.64 9.81 -8.16
C ASN A 8 15.56 8.71 -8.22
N ILE A 9 15.39 8.06 -9.37
CA ILE A 9 14.46 6.91 -9.52
C ILE A 9 14.83 5.77 -8.57
N LEU A 10 16.12 5.44 -8.48
CA LEU A 10 16.60 4.39 -7.59
C LEU A 10 16.31 4.71 -6.12
N ILE A 11 16.55 5.96 -5.70
CA ILE A 11 16.26 6.43 -4.34
C ILE A 11 14.76 6.32 -4.03
N ALA A 12 13.90 6.81 -4.93
CA ALA A 12 12.46 6.75 -4.74
C ALA A 12 11.94 5.30 -4.70
N THR A 13 12.48 4.42 -5.55
CA THR A 13 12.11 3.00 -5.56
C THR A 13 12.52 2.30 -4.26
N ASN A 14 13.73 2.59 -3.76
CA ASN A 14 14.19 2.04 -2.47
C ASN A 14 13.36 2.56 -1.30
N LYS A 15 12.98 3.84 -1.31
CA LYS A 15 12.10 4.41 -0.28
C LYS A 15 10.72 3.76 -0.30
N LEU A 16 10.11 3.63 -1.47
CA LEU A 16 8.82 2.96 -1.64
C LEU A 16 8.85 1.53 -1.08
N LYS A 17 9.93 0.78 -1.35
CA LYS A 17 10.12 -0.57 -0.80
C LYS A 17 10.10 -0.56 0.74
N VAL A 18 10.87 0.32 1.37
CA VAL A 18 10.95 0.43 2.84
C VAL A 18 9.60 0.82 3.44
N ASP A 19 8.89 1.76 2.83
CA ASP A 19 7.59 2.23 3.31
C ASP A 19 6.54 1.10 3.23
N ILE A 20 6.53 0.31 2.14
CA ILE A 20 5.67 -0.86 1.97
C ILE A 20 6.01 -1.96 2.99
N GLU A 21 7.29 -2.27 3.20
CA GLU A 21 7.71 -3.24 4.22
C GLU A 21 7.25 -2.83 5.63
N GLY A 22 7.30 -1.53 5.93
CA GLY A 22 6.79 -0.96 7.18
C GLY A 22 5.27 -1.18 7.36
N VAL A 23 4.50 -1.02 6.30
CA VAL A 23 3.05 -1.29 6.30
C VAL A 23 2.75 -2.75 6.61
N PHE A 24 3.46 -3.69 5.96
CA PHE A 24 3.25 -5.12 6.22
C PHE A 24 3.54 -5.50 7.68
N LYS A 25 4.59 -4.92 8.26
CA LYS A 25 4.91 -5.14 9.68
C LYS A 25 3.80 -4.65 10.62
N LYS A 26 3.22 -3.47 10.35
CA LYS A 26 2.07 -2.95 11.13
C LYS A 26 0.82 -3.83 11.02
N LEU A 27 0.62 -4.49 9.88
CA LEU A 27 -0.47 -5.44 9.68
C LEU A 27 -0.25 -6.72 10.50
N GLU A 28 0.96 -7.28 10.48
CA GLU A 28 1.33 -8.44 11.30
C GLU A 28 1.16 -8.18 12.80
N GLU A 29 1.59 -7.02 13.29
CA GLU A 29 1.41 -6.61 14.70
C GLU A 29 -0.06 -6.58 15.14
N LYS A 30 -0.98 -6.43 14.19
CA LYS A 30 -2.43 -6.46 14.42
C LYS A 30 -3.07 -7.82 14.12
N GLY A 31 -2.26 -8.85 13.90
CA GLY A 31 -2.70 -10.22 13.62
C GLY A 31 -3.20 -10.45 12.20
N ILE A 32 -2.96 -9.50 11.28
CA ILE A 32 -3.35 -9.61 9.87
C ILE A 32 -2.15 -10.11 9.09
N ASN A 33 -2.22 -11.36 8.63
CA ASN A 33 -1.11 -12.01 7.97
C ASN A 33 -1.15 -11.83 6.44
N GLU A 34 0.01 -11.80 5.78
CA GLU A 34 0.11 -11.61 4.33
C GLU A 34 -0.67 -12.69 3.56
N LYS A 35 -0.66 -13.92 4.06
CA LYS A 35 -1.38 -15.06 3.47
C LYS A 35 -2.90 -14.84 3.45
N ASP A 36 -3.45 -14.20 4.48
CA ASP A 36 -4.88 -13.92 4.57
C ASP A 36 -5.28 -12.82 3.58
N LEU A 37 -4.43 -11.80 3.44
CA LEU A 37 -4.61 -10.74 2.44
C LEU A 37 -4.54 -11.28 1.01
N LYS A 38 -3.61 -12.19 0.72
CA LYS A 38 -3.51 -12.86 -0.59
C LYS A 38 -4.78 -13.65 -0.94
N LYS A 39 -5.31 -14.43 -0.01
CA LYS A 39 -6.58 -15.16 -0.21
C LYS A 39 -7.75 -14.21 -0.49
N ILE A 40 -7.85 -13.11 0.26
CA ILE A 40 -8.91 -12.13 0.05
C ILE A 40 -8.76 -11.45 -1.32
N LEU A 41 -7.53 -11.13 -1.74
CA LEU A 41 -7.26 -10.60 -3.08
C LEU A 41 -7.71 -11.58 -4.17
N GLU A 42 -7.32 -12.85 -4.08
CA GLU A 42 -7.72 -13.89 -5.04
C GLU A 42 -9.24 -13.98 -5.17
N LEU A 43 -9.96 -14.05 -4.04
CA LEU A 43 -11.42 -14.09 -4.03
C LEU A 43 -12.03 -12.81 -4.63
N THR A 44 -11.53 -11.64 -4.26
CA THR A 44 -12.10 -10.37 -4.78
C THR A 44 -11.89 -10.21 -6.28
N LEU A 45 -10.77 -10.68 -6.83
CA LEU A 45 -10.52 -10.71 -8.26
C LEU A 45 -11.42 -11.71 -8.99
N GLU A 46 -11.58 -12.92 -8.44
CA GLU A 46 -12.43 -13.97 -9.01
C GLU A 46 -13.90 -13.53 -9.12
N TYR A 47 -14.40 -12.85 -8.08
CA TYR A 47 -15.80 -12.43 -7.99
C TYR A 47 -16.04 -10.96 -8.40
N ASN A 48 -15.02 -10.26 -8.89
CA ASN A 48 -15.03 -8.83 -9.23
C ASN A 48 -15.65 -7.96 -8.11
N VAL A 49 -15.28 -8.24 -6.86
CA VAL A 49 -15.79 -7.58 -5.66
C VAL A 49 -14.80 -6.52 -5.19
N ASN A 50 -15.30 -5.47 -4.56
CA ASN A 50 -14.47 -4.43 -3.98
C ASN A 50 -13.61 -4.96 -2.81
N LEU A 51 -12.30 -5.04 -3.02
CA LEU A 51 -11.30 -5.52 -2.05
C LEU A 51 -11.34 -4.76 -0.72
N TYR A 52 -11.44 -3.43 -0.77
CA TYR A 52 -11.52 -2.59 0.43
C TYR A 52 -12.70 -2.99 1.33
N LYS A 53 -13.87 -3.18 0.72
CA LYS A 53 -15.08 -3.59 1.43
C LYS A 53 -14.90 -4.96 2.07
N VAL A 54 -14.35 -5.94 1.34
CA VAL A 54 -14.13 -7.29 1.86
C VAL A 54 -13.14 -7.30 3.01
N ILE A 55 -12.06 -6.50 2.96
CA ILE A 55 -11.10 -6.39 4.07
C ILE A 55 -11.78 -5.82 5.32
N ILE A 56 -12.57 -4.74 5.18
CA ILE A 56 -13.30 -4.14 6.30
C ILE A 56 -14.36 -5.09 6.88
N ASP A 57 -15.06 -5.84 6.03
CA ASP A 57 -16.09 -6.79 6.46
C ASP A 57 -15.48 -8.04 7.11
N THR A 58 -14.31 -8.48 6.64
CA THR A 58 -13.61 -9.69 7.15
C THR A 58 -12.91 -9.41 8.48
N PHE A 59 -12.16 -8.32 8.57
CA PHE A 59 -11.30 -8.04 9.74
C PHE A 59 -11.82 -6.93 10.63
N GLY A 60 -12.70 -6.06 10.13
CA GLY A 60 -13.23 -4.91 10.87
C GLY A 60 -14.43 -5.22 11.76
N GLN A 61 -14.49 -6.42 12.34
CA GLN A 61 -15.58 -6.88 13.20
C GLN A 61 -15.67 -6.06 14.50
N ASP A 62 -14.53 -5.69 15.08
CA ASP A 62 -14.48 -4.78 16.22
C ASP A 62 -14.01 -3.37 15.81
N LYS A 63 -14.42 -2.39 16.61
CA LYS A 63 -14.19 -0.97 16.32
C LYS A 63 -12.70 -0.58 16.29
N LYS A 64 -11.86 -1.23 17.10
CA LYS A 64 -10.42 -0.93 17.15
C LYS A 64 -9.73 -1.43 15.89
N THR A 65 -9.98 -2.68 15.51
CA THR A 65 -9.40 -3.29 14.30
C THR A 65 -9.89 -2.58 13.05
N ARG A 66 -11.17 -2.20 12.98
CA ARG A 66 -11.71 -1.39 11.87
C ARG A 66 -11.01 -0.03 11.72
N SER A 67 -10.81 0.71 12.81
CA SER A 67 -10.09 1.99 12.77
C SER A 67 -8.63 1.79 12.34
N ALA A 68 -7.97 0.80 12.91
CA ALA A 68 -6.61 0.43 12.57
C ALA A 68 -6.41 0.09 11.08
N ILE A 69 -7.33 -0.66 10.50
CA ILE A 69 -7.29 -1.03 9.08
C ILE A 69 -7.49 0.21 8.21
N LYS A 70 -8.43 1.10 8.58
CA LYS A 70 -8.64 2.36 7.85
C LYS A 70 -7.42 3.26 7.86
N GLU A 71 -6.74 3.37 9.01
CA GLU A 71 -5.48 4.12 9.11
C GLU A 71 -4.41 3.52 8.19
N ILE A 72 -4.22 2.20 8.24
CA ILE A 72 -3.22 1.53 7.39
C ILE A 72 -3.53 1.73 5.90
N LEU A 73 -4.79 1.61 5.49
CA LEU A 73 -5.19 1.85 4.10
C LEU A 73 -4.92 3.30 3.68
N SER A 74 -5.18 4.26 4.58
CA SER A 74 -4.85 5.67 4.33
C SER A 74 -3.33 5.93 4.25
N GLU A 75 -2.51 5.22 5.04
CA GLU A 75 -1.05 5.30 4.95
C GLU A 75 -0.55 4.78 3.59
N ILE A 76 -1.12 3.67 3.11
CA ILE A 76 -0.81 3.11 1.79
C ILE A 76 -1.15 4.12 0.69
N ASP A 77 -2.36 4.70 0.72
CA ASP A 77 -2.78 5.70 -0.25
C ASP A 77 -1.85 6.93 -0.25
N ALA A 78 -1.37 7.35 0.92
CA ALA A 78 -0.42 8.46 1.04
C ALA A 78 0.94 8.12 0.39
N VAL A 79 1.47 6.91 0.64
CA VAL A 79 2.73 6.44 0.04
C VAL A 79 2.64 6.42 -1.49
N PHE A 80 1.54 5.91 -2.05
CA PHE A 80 1.35 5.89 -3.50
C PHE A 80 1.16 7.29 -4.08
N ASN A 81 0.40 8.17 -3.43
CA ASN A 81 0.26 9.56 -3.87
C ASN A 81 1.60 10.31 -3.88
N ASP A 82 2.44 10.11 -2.87
CA ASP A 82 3.77 10.73 -2.82
C ASP A 82 4.69 10.19 -3.92
N TYR A 83 4.59 8.88 -4.23
CA TYR A 83 5.31 8.28 -5.36
C TYR A 83 4.84 8.83 -6.71
N ASP A 84 3.53 8.99 -6.91
CA ASP A 84 2.96 9.56 -8.14
C ASP A 84 3.36 11.03 -8.32
N LYS A 85 3.35 11.84 -7.25
CA LYS A 85 3.88 13.21 -7.29
C LYS A 85 5.35 13.24 -7.65
N PHE A 86 6.17 12.40 -7.02
CA PHE A 86 7.59 12.28 -7.36
C PHE A 86 7.78 11.93 -8.84
N LYS A 87 7.01 10.97 -9.35
CA LYS A 87 7.02 10.58 -10.76
C LYS A 87 6.63 11.76 -11.66
N GLU A 88 5.61 12.54 -11.30
CA GLU A 88 5.23 13.72 -12.07
C GLU A 88 6.29 14.83 -12.04
N GLU A 89 6.91 15.11 -10.90
CA GLU A 89 7.83 16.23 -10.73
C GLU A 89 9.22 15.94 -11.33
N GLU A 90 9.73 14.72 -11.15
CA GLU A 90 11.11 14.35 -11.54
C GLU A 90 11.17 13.65 -12.92
N LEU A 91 10.03 13.11 -13.41
CA LEU A 91 9.96 12.38 -14.68
C LEU A 91 9.07 13.04 -15.74
N LYS A 92 8.47 14.22 -15.50
CA LYS A 92 7.87 15.02 -16.60
C LYS A 92 8.94 15.34 -17.65
N VAL A 93 8.86 14.63 -18.76
CA VAL A 93 9.57 14.90 -20.01
C VAL A 93 8.71 15.91 -20.76
N PHE A 94 9.25 17.12 -20.98
CA PHE A 94 8.80 17.97 -22.08
C PHE A 94 9.37 17.42 -23.39
#